data_AF-A0A1H1GZ39-F1
#
_entry.id   AF-A0A1H1GZ39-F1
#
_cell.length_a   1.000
_cell.length_b   1.000
_cell.length_c   1.000
_cell.angle_alpha   90.00
_cell.angle_beta   90.00
_cell.angle_gamma   90.00
#
_symmetry.space_group_name_H-M   'P 1'
#
loop_
_entity.id
_entity.type
_entity.pdbx_description
1 polymer ?
#
loop_
_entity_poly.entity_id
_entity_poly.type
_entity_poly.pdbx_seq_one_letter_code
_entity_poly.pdbx_strand_id
1 'polypeptide(L)' 'MIICHCNVITDKQIKQAARELCDNPEGGVPTPGAVFRHLGYRPKCGGCFKSIIEVVYAEAGQVKDDSGQ' A
#
# COMPACT_ATOMS: atom_id res chain seq x y z
N MET A 1 4.32 -10.80 -7.02
CA MET A 1 3.00 -11.16 -7.61
C MET A 1 2.29 -9.92 -8.15
N ILE A 2 1.59 -9.98 -9.28
CA ILE A 2 0.73 -8.86 -9.74
C ILE A 2 -0.55 -8.84 -8.91
N ILE A 3 -0.87 -7.69 -8.31
CA ILE A 3 -2.09 -7.46 -7.52
C ILE A 3 -3.13 -6.69 -8.35
N CYS A 4 -2.70 -5.65 -9.07
CA CYS A 4 -3.57 -4.88 -9.97
C CYS A 4 -3.28 -5.22 -11.43
N HIS A 5 -4.15 -5.99 -12.07
CA HIS A 5 -4.02 -6.33 -13.50
C HIS A 5 -4.20 -5.10 -14.41
N CYS A 6 -5.11 -4.18 -14.07
CA CYS A 6 -5.45 -3.03 -14.91
C CYS A 6 -4.33 -1.98 -15.05
N ASN A 7 -3.51 -1.85 -14.01
CA ASN A 7 -2.37 -0.91 -13.95
C ASN A 7 -1.02 -1.63 -13.84
N VAL A 8 -1.02 -2.97 -13.89
CA VAL A 8 0.17 -3.83 -13.78
C VAL A 8 1.00 -3.52 -12.52
N ILE A 9 0.32 -3.39 -11.38
CA ILE A 9 0.95 -3.09 -10.08
C ILE A 9 1.23 -4.38 -9.33
N THR A 10 2.47 -4.53 -8.89
CA THR A 10 2.96 -5.67 -8.12
C THR A 10 2.77 -5.50 -6.62
N ASP A 11 2.75 -6.62 -5.90
CA ASP A 11 2.86 -6.69 -4.45
C ASP A 11 4.06 -5.89 -3.92
N LYS A 12 5.24 -6.02 -4.54
CA LYS A 12 6.45 -5.29 -4.13
C LYS A 12 6.24 -3.78 -4.18
N GLN A 13 5.60 -3.27 -5.24
CA GLN A 13 5.28 -1.85 -5.37
C GLN A 13 4.28 -1.39 -4.31
N ILE A 14 3.25 -2.18 -4.01
CA ILE A 14 2.26 -1.86 -2.98
C ILE A 14 2.91 -1.85 -1.59
N LYS A 15 3.75 -2.83 -1.27
CA LYS A 15 4.47 -2.90 0.00
C LYS A 15 5.41 -1.71 0.20
N GLN A 16 6.15 -1.35 -0.85
CA GLN A 16 7.02 -0.18 -0.81
C GLN A 16 6.21 1.12 -0.59
N ALA A 17 5.13 1.32 -1.34
CA ALA A 17 4.26 2.47 -1.16
C ALA A 17 3.62 2.49 0.24
N ALA A 18 3.23 1.34 0.79
CA ALA A 18 2.67 1.25 2.13
C ALA A 18 3.67 1.70 3.20
N ARG A 19 4.93 1.24 3.13
CA ARG A 19 6.00 1.67 4.05
C ARG A 19 6.26 3.17 3.96
N GLU A 20 6.43 3.69 2.75
CA GLU A 20 6.67 5.12 2.51
C GLU A 20 5.50 6.00 2.99
N LEU A 21 4.27 5.52 2.87
CA LEU A 21 3.08 6.22 3.38
C LEU A 21 2.98 6.15 4.91
N CYS A 22 3.38 5.04 5.54
CA CYS A 22 3.43 4.91 7.00
C CYS A 22 4.54 5.77 7.62
N ASP A 23 5.70 5.86 6.97
CA ASP A 23 6.86 6.62 7.44
C ASP A 23 6.66 8.13 7.32
N ASN A 24 5.64 8.57 6.58
CA ASN A 24 5.30 9.98 6.46
C ASN A 24 4.52 10.43 7.71
N PRO A 25 5.09 11.27 8.59
CA PRO A 25 4.42 11.70 9.83
C PRO A 25 3.23 12.63 9.58
N GLU A 26 3.14 13.27 8.41
CA GLU A 26 1.95 14.02 7.97
C GLU A 26 0.99 13.16 7.13
N GLY A 27 1.38 11.90 6.88
CA GLY A 27 0.62 10.91 6.15
C GLY A 27 -0.56 10.37 6.97
N GLY A 28 -1.72 10.26 6.33
CA GLY A 28 -2.86 9.52 6.87
C GLY A 28 -2.72 8.01 6.66
N VAL A 29 -3.78 7.28 7.02
CA VAL A 29 -3.85 5.82 6.80
C VAL A 29 -3.55 5.50 5.32
N PRO A 30 -2.68 4.51 5.01
CA PRO A 30 -2.34 4.07 3.65
C PRO A 30 -3.50 3.35 2.95
N THR A 31 -4.59 4.06 2.71
CA THR A 31 -5.77 3.55 1.98
C THR A 31 -5.38 3.15 0.55
N PRO A 32 -6.16 2.27 -0.13
CA PRO A 32 -5.91 1.96 -1.54
C PRO A 32 -5.81 3.21 -2.40
N GLY A 33 -6.67 4.21 -2.17
CA GLY A 33 -6.61 5.48 -2.89
C GLY A 33 -5.29 6.24 -2.67
N ALA A 34 -4.75 6.22 -1.46
CA ALA A 34 -3.43 6.80 -1.15
C ALA A 34 -2.31 6.02 -1.87
N VAL A 35 -2.34 4.69 -1.84
CA VAL A 35 -1.37 3.84 -2.56
C VAL A 35 -1.40 4.11 -4.07
N PHE A 36 -2.58 4.18 -4.68
CA PHE A 36 -2.71 4.51 -6.11
C PHE A 36 -2.15 5.90 -6.43
N ARG A 37 -2.50 6.91 -5.62
CA ARG A 37 -1.99 8.28 -5.78
C ARG A 37 -0.47 8.33 -5.66
N HIS A 38 0.09 7.65 -4.66
CA HIS A 38 1.53 7.59 -4.40
C HIS A 38 2.29 6.95 -5.56
N LEU A 39 1.74 5.88 -6.14
CA LEU A 39 2.31 5.20 -7.31
C LEU A 39 2.05 5.93 -8.65
N GLY A 40 1.36 7.08 -8.64
CA GLY A 40 1.08 7.84 -9.86
C GLY A 40 -0.02 7.25 -10.76
N TYR A 41 -0.90 6.41 -10.22
CA TYR A 41 -1.98 5.77 -10.98
C TYR A 41 -3.36 6.22 -10.52
N ARG A 42 -4.32 6.21 -11.46
CA ARG A 42 -5.75 6.25 -11.12
C ARG A 42 -6.32 4.81 -11.11
N PRO A 43 -7.18 4.46 -10.15
CA PRO A 43 -7.88 3.18 -10.19
C PRO A 43 -8.73 3.03 -11.46
N LYS A 44 -8.70 1.85 -12.10
CA LYS A 44 -9.55 1.57 -13.28
C LYS A 44 -10.82 0.81 -12.95
N CYS A 45 -10.73 -0.33 -12.24
CA CYS A 45 -11.88 -1.19 -11.93
C CYS A 45 -12.14 -1.43 -10.42
N GLY A 46 -11.17 -1.10 -9.57
CA GLY A 46 -11.28 -1.29 -8.11
C GLY A 46 -11.16 -2.73 -7.58
N GLY A 47 -11.18 -3.76 -8.44
CA GLY A 47 -11.20 -5.17 -8.00
C GLY A 47 -10.02 -5.61 -7.12
N CYS A 48 -8.87 -4.94 -7.24
CA CYS A 48 -7.68 -5.23 -6.43
C CYS A 48 -7.67 -4.55 -5.04
N PHE A 49 -8.67 -3.73 -4.69
CA PHE A 49 -8.65 -2.93 -3.45
C PHE A 49 -8.58 -3.79 -2.20
N LYS A 50 -9.34 -4.89 -2.14
CA LYS A 50 -9.32 -5.79 -0.98
C LYS A 50 -7.93 -6.39 -0.75
N SER A 51 -7.26 -6.85 -1.82
CA SER A 51 -5.91 -7.39 -1.75
C SER A 51 -4.87 -6.32 -1.39
N ILE A 52 -5.04 -5.07 -1.87
CA ILE A 52 -4.18 -3.95 -1.45
C ILE A 52 -4.34 -3.69 0.04
N ILE A 53 -5.56 -3.68 0.56
CA ILE A 53 -5.84 -3.49 1.99
C ILE A 53 -5.14 -4.57 2.82
N GLU A 54 -5.24 -5.84 2.43
CA GLU A 54 -4.58 -6.95 3.12
C GLU A 54 -3.06 -6.81 3.15
N VAL A 55 -2.45 -6.44 2.02
CA VAL A 55 -1.00 -6.18 1.96
C VAL A 55 -0.64 -5.01 2.87
N VAL A 56 -1.38 -3.90 2.80
CA VAL A 56 -1.13 -2.72 3.63
C VAL A 56 -1.24 -3.05 5.12
N TYR A 57 -2.27 -3.77 5.57
CA TYR A 57 -2.42 -4.16 6.97
C TYR A 57 -1.27 -5.06 7.44
N ALA A 58 -0.81 -5.98 6.59
CA ALA A 58 0.32 -6.84 6.90
C ALA A 58 1.62 -6.03 7.10
N GLU A 59 1.85 -4.98 6.29
CA GLU A 59 3.03 -4.12 6.42
C GLU A 59 2.91 -3.14 7.61
N ALA A 60 1.73 -2.55 7.83
CA ALA A 60 1.50 -1.64 8.95
C ALA A 60 1.58 -2.34 10.33
N GLY A 61 1.29 -3.64 10.38
CA GLY A 61 1.53 -4.46 11.57
C GLY A 61 3.00 -4.58 11.93
N GLN A 62 3.90 -4.64 10.94
CA GLN A 62 5.34 -4.78 11.14
C GLN A 62 6.00 -3.50 11.66
N VAL A 63 5.47 -2.32 11.34
CA VAL A 63 6.01 -1.02 11.80
C VAL A 63 5.91 -0.85 13.32
N LYS A 64 4.96 -1.53 13.99
CA LYS A 64 4.80 -1.42 15.45
C LYS A 64 5.81 -2.26 16.25
N ASP A 65 6.45 -3.24 15.61
CA ASP A 65 7.34 -4.19 16.29
C ASP A 65 8.82 -3.74 16.27
N ASP A 66 9.17 -2.70 15.49
CA ASP A 66 10.55 -2.19 15.37
C ASP A 66 10.89 -1.05 16.37
N SER A 67 9.96 -0.68 17.26
CA SER A 67 10.20 0.30 18.34
C SER A 67 10.74 -0.32 19.64
N GLY A 68 11.48 -1.43 19.55
CA GLY A 68 12.00 -2.11 20.74
C GLY A 68 13.14 -3.10 20.50
N GLN A 69 14.31 -2.60 20.07
CA GLN A 69 15.61 -3.18 20.47
C GLN A 69 16.65 -2.06 20.62
#